data_AF-C6XN25-F1
#
_entry.id   AF-C6XN25-F1
#
_cell.length_a   1.000
_cell.length_b   1.000
_cell.length_c   1.000
_cell.angle_alpha   90.00
_cell.angle_beta   90.00
_cell.angle_gamma   90.00
#
_symmetry.space_group_name_H-M   'P 1'
#
loop_
_entity.id
_entity.type
_entity.pdbx_description
1 polymer ?
#
loop_
_entity_poly.entity_id
_entity_poly.type
_entity_poly.pdbx_seq_one_letter_code
_entity_poly.pdbx_strand_id
1 'polypeptide(L)'
;MFIRLKKQMYVLPLILVGMGLGGCVSVLPEPKQPDALVRLPTSGMRGASSPLNTNIVVHIPDAMGAISGAEIAASDNQRIQYINDVRWADSPARLFQAAVVDALTVSEGDGLAVPVQVGARGEYDLRLSILDLTVDNEKEEAVCKVRVVLTRSGDKSIIASDVLQAVELLENKKSVDRAEALARAISNAAEITADFVATHAQPYDLDAERRAKRLEKRAERRKQQDEDAAKDELENELEPEEIIPEFPPEIQLNT
;
A
#
# COMPACT_ATOMS: atom_id res chain seq x y z
N MET A 1 45.14 -68.75 -66.74
CA MET A 1 44.01 -68.59 -67.69
C MET A 1 42.81 -68.07 -66.89
N PHE A 2 42.17 -66.99 -67.34
CA PHE A 2 40.85 -66.45 -66.91
C PHE A 2 40.74 -65.92 -65.45
N ILE A 3 40.53 -64.63 -65.16
CA ILE A 3 39.45 -63.65 -65.45
C ILE A 3 38.57 -63.38 -64.21
N ARG A 4 38.69 -62.13 -63.70
CA ARG A 4 37.68 -61.15 -63.25
C ARG A 4 36.55 -61.52 -62.23
N LEU A 5 36.57 -60.71 -61.14
CA LEU A 5 35.62 -59.62 -60.81
C LEU A 5 34.25 -59.94 -60.15
N LYS A 6 34.03 -59.39 -58.94
CA LYS A 6 32.95 -58.45 -58.51
C LYS A 6 32.81 -58.44 -56.97
N LYS A 7 33.09 -57.32 -56.29
CA LYS A 7 32.17 -56.22 -55.84
C LYS A 7 31.26 -56.58 -54.66
N GLN A 8 31.47 -55.88 -53.52
CA GLN A 8 30.51 -55.26 -52.56
C GLN A 8 31.27 -55.07 -51.24
N MET A 9 31.72 -53.91 -50.76
CA MET A 9 31.12 -52.58 -50.52
C MET A 9 30.00 -52.56 -49.46
N TYR A 10 30.39 -52.41 -48.18
CA TYR A 10 29.70 -51.71 -47.07
C TYR A 10 30.79 -51.41 -46.00
N VAL A 11 31.45 -50.24 -46.00
CA VAL A 11 31.12 -48.98 -45.27
C VAL A 11 30.88 -49.23 -43.77
N LEU A 12 31.92 -49.22 -42.92
CA LEU A 12 32.57 -48.11 -42.17
C LEU A 12 32.04 -47.98 -40.71
N PRO A 13 32.91 -47.95 -39.67
CA PRO A 13 32.53 -48.18 -38.27
C PRO A 13 32.06 -46.90 -37.55
N LEU A 14 31.17 -47.08 -36.59
CA LEU A 14 30.48 -46.06 -35.79
C LEU A 14 31.39 -45.46 -34.70
N ILE A 15 32.00 -44.32 -35.05
CA ILE A 15 32.22 -43.06 -34.31
C ILE A 15 32.39 -43.10 -32.78
N LEU A 16 33.62 -42.72 -32.41
CA LEU A 16 34.14 -42.18 -31.15
C LEU A 16 33.86 -40.66 -31.05
N VAL A 17 33.83 -40.11 -29.83
CA VAL A 17 34.01 -38.67 -29.44
C VAL A 17 32.75 -37.81 -29.28
N GLY A 18 32.60 -37.23 -28.08
CA GLY A 18 31.63 -36.17 -27.79
C GLY A 18 31.62 -35.68 -26.33
N MET A 19 32.79 -35.50 -25.70
CA MET A 19 32.90 -34.67 -24.49
C MET A 19 32.59 -33.22 -24.89
N GLY A 20 31.34 -32.81 -24.71
CA GLY A 20 30.84 -31.46 -25.02
C GLY A 20 29.94 -30.97 -23.90
N LEU A 21 30.44 -30.99 -22.66
CA LEU A 21 29.86 -30.18 -21.59
C LEU A 21 30.22 -28.73 -21.89
N GLY A 22 29.39 -28.10 -22.72
CA GLY A 22 29.40 -26.67 -22.96
C GLY A 22 29.23 -25.95 -21.63
N GLY A 23 30.34 -25.45 -21.09
CA GLY A 23 30.30 -24.46 -20.03
C GLY A 23 29.53 -23.25 -20.55
N CYS A 24 28.49 -22.85 -19.83
CA CYS A 24 27.84 -21.58 -20.04
C CYS A 24 28.89 -20.47 -19.90
N VAL A 25 29.44 -20.00 -21.02
CA VAL A 25 30.27 -18.80 -21.04
C VAL A 25 29.33 -17.65 -20.68
N SER A 26 29.41 -17.21 -19.43
CA SER A 26 28.68 -16.05 -18.94
C SER A 26 29.27 -14.80 -19.58
N VAL A 27 28.81 -14.49 -20.79
CA VAL A 27 29.06 -13.22 -21.50
C VAL A 27 28.09 -12.14 -20.97
N LEU A 28 27.83 -12.16 -19.66
CA LEU A 28 27.11 -11.05 -19.03
C LEU A 28 28.15 -10.00 -18.66
N PRO A 29 28.02 -8.76 -19.15
CA PRO A 29 28.81 -7.64 -18.67
C PRO A 29 28.71 -7.60 -17.14
N GLU A 30 29.85 -7.43 -16.47
CA GLU A 30 29.88 -7.28 -15.02
C GLU A 30 29.02 -6.06 -14.64
N PRO A 31 28.02 -6.22 -13.76
CA PRO A 31 27.17 -5.12 -13.37
C PRO A 31 28.03 -4.08 -12.67
N LYS A 32 28.13 -2.88 -13.25
CA LYS A 32 28.85 -1.75 -12.65
C LYS A 32 28.25 -1.48 -11.27
N GLN A 33 29.03 -1.72 -10.23
CA GLN A 33 28.62 -1.42 -8.86
C GLN A 33 28.59 0.11 -8.68
N PRO A 34 27.58 0.65 -7.96
CA PRO A 34 27.58 2.06 -7.63
C PRO A 34 28.72 2.37 -6.65
N ASP A 35 29.30 3.56 -6.78
CA ASP A 35 30.35 4.04 -5.88
C ASP A 35 29.80 4.36 -4.48
N ALA A 36 28.51 4.72 -4.38
CA ALA A 36 27.85 4.96 -3.10
C ALA A 36 26.38 4.49 -3.05
N LEU A 37 25.98 4.03 -1.88
CA LEU A 37 24.58 3.82 -1.50
C LEU A 37 24.13 4.92 -0.55
N VAL A 38 23.04 5.59 -0.90
CA VAL A 38 22.52 6.75 -0.19
C VAL A 38 21.33 6.33 0.68
N ARG A 39 21.44 6.66 1.96
CA ARG A 39 20.39 6.50 2.97
C ARG A 39 19.90 7.85 3.43
N LEU A 40 18.74 7.88 4.07
CA LEU A 40 18.24 9.10 4.70
C LEU A 40 19.10 9.50 5.91
N PRO A 41 19.18 10.81 6.22
CA PRO A 41 19.84 11.26 7.43
C PRO A 41 19.12 10.69 8.66
N THR A 42 19.89 10.11 9.58
CA THR A 42 19.39 9.45 10.80
C THR A 42 19.36 10.36 12.02
N SER A 43 19.81 11.60 11.88
CA SER A 43 19.91 12.58 12.96
C SER A 43 19.27 13.89 12.54
N GLY A 44 18.67 14.60 13.50
CA GLY A 44 18.10 15.92 13.25
C GLY A 44 16.65 15.90 12.75
N MET A 45 15.98 14.74 12.75
CA MET A 45 14.53 14.66 12.56
C MET A 45 13.84 15.43 13.70
N ARG A 46 13.02 16.40 13.35
CA ARG A 46 12.30 17.27 14.31
C ARG A 46 10.97 16.70 14.75
N GLY A 47 10.34 15.90 13.88
CA GLY A 47 8.96 15.46 14.05
C GLY A 47 7.95 16.57 13.78
N ALA A 48 6.70 16.33 14.14
CA ALA A 48 5.63 17.31 13.99
C ALA A 48 5.69 18.39 15.08
N SER A 49 5.34 19.62 14.68
CA SER A 49 5.15 20.80 15.52
C SER A 49 3.94 20.67 16.46
N SER A 50 2.98 19.81 16.13
CA SER A 50 1.80 19.51 16.96
C SER A 50 1.89 18.10 17.54
N PRO A 51 1.35 17.87 18.76
CA PRO A 51 1.40 16.55 19.37
C PRO A 51 0.54 15.54 18.62
N LEU A 52 1.06 14.33 18.44
CA LEU A 52 0.34 13.18 17.93
C LEU A 52 -0.43 12.51 19.08
N ASN A 53 -1.76 12.60 19.06
CA ASN A 53 -2.62 12.10 20.14
C ASN A 53 -3.47 10.88 19.74
N THR A 54 -3.14 10.23 18.63
CA THR A 54 -3.87 9.07 18.10
C THR A 54 -2.91 8.15 17.35
N ASN A 55 -3.28 6.88 17.23
CA ASN A 55 -2.52 5.87 16.54
C ASN A 55 -2.76 5.91 15.02
N ILE A 56 -1.66 5.94 14.27
CA ILE A 56 -1.66 6.05 12.81
C ILE A 56 -0.99 4.82 12.22
N VAL A 57 -1.66 4.20 11.25
CA VAL A 57 -1.06 3.18 10.39
C VAL A 57 -0.56 3.84 9.11
N VAL A 58 0.76 3.81 8.91
CA VAL A 58 1.41 4.39 7.74
C VAL A 58 1.58 3.31 6.66
N HIS A 59 0.96 3.50 5.50
CA HIS A 59 1.09 2.60 4.35
C HIS A 59 2.37 2.89 3.56
N ILE A 60 2.92 1.88 2.88
CA ILE A 60 4.02 2.10 1.92
C ILE A 60 3.51 3.04 0.83
N PRO A 61 4.21 4.12 0.51
CA PRO A 61 3.87 5.01 -0.58
C PRO A 61 3.87 4.30 -1.94
N ASP A 62 2.92 4.65 -2.79
CA ASP A 62 3.00 4.30 -4.21
C ASP A 62 4.07 5.16 -4.88
N ALA A 63 4.97 4.53 -5.64
CA ALA A 63 5.96 5.20 -6.49
C ALA A 63 5.98 4.51 -7.85
N MET A 64 5.90 5.27 -8.94
CA MET A 64 5.78 4.73 -10.29
C MET A 64 6.93 5.18 -11.20
N GLY A 65 7.22 4.36 -12.20
CA GLY A 65 8.19 4.71 -13.24
C GLY A 65 9.60 4.91 -12.69
N ALA A 66 10.25 5.99 -13.11
CA ALA A 66 11.68 6.26 -12.87
C ALA A 66 12.05 6.48 -11.39
N ILE A 67 11.08 6.63 -10.49
CA ILE A 67 11.32 6.85 -9.05
C ILE A 67 10.95 5.64 -8.19
N SER A 68 10.60 4.50 -8.81
CA SER A 68 10.20 3.28 -8.10
C SER A 68 11.38 2.40 -7.68
N GLY A 69 12.51 2.52 -8.39
CA GLY A 69 13.71 1.69 -8.21
C GLY A 69 14.73 2.28 -7.25
N ALA A 70 15.88 1.62 -7.15
CA ALA A 70 17.01 2.09 -6.34
C ALA A 70 17.85 3.16 -7.07
N GLU A 71 17.57 3.43 -8.35
CA GLU A 71 18.20 4.51 -9.10
C GLU A 71 17.74 5.89 -8.61
N ILE A 72 18.66 6.84 -8.63
CA ILE A 72 18.36 8.23 -8.25
C ILE A 72 18.06 9.01 -9.51
N ALA A 73 16.83 9.48 -9.65
CA ALA A 73 16.36 10.22 -10.81
C ALA A 73 16.79 11.69 -10.75
N ALA A 74 17.16 12.22 -11.90
CA ALA A 74 17.41 13.62 -12.15
C ALA A 74 16.54 14.07 -13.32
N SER A 75 15.92 15.23 -13.17
CA SER A 75 15.11 15.85 -14.21
C SER A 75 15.89 16.93 -14.94
N ASP A 76 15.64 17.02 -16.23
CA ASP A 76 16.11 18.09 -17.11
C ASP A 76 14.92 18.45 -18.02
N ASN A 77 14.11 19.41 -17.55
CA ASN A 77 12.83 19.77 -18.12
C ASN A 77 11.90 18.54 -18.32
N GLN A 78 11.73 18.06 -19.56
CA GLN A 78 10.89 16.89 -19.88
C GLN A 78 11.65 15.56 -19.92
N ARG A 79 12.94 15.56 -19.60
CA ARG A 79 13.78 14.35 -19.59
C ARG A 79 14.02 13.90 -18.15
N ILE A 80 13.99 12.59 -17.95
CA ILE A 80 14.44 11.96 -16.71
C ILE A 80 15.66 11.09 -17.05
N GLN A 81 16.73 11.27 -16.29
CA GLN A 81 17.95 10.49 -16.37
C GLN A 81 18.36 10.03 -14.98
N TYR A 82 19.11 8.94 -14.88
CA TYR A 82 19.64 8.49 -13.60
C TYR A 82 20.99 9.15 -13.32
N ILE A 83 21.21 9.52 -12.07
CA ILE A 83 22.52 9.94 -11.60
C ILE A 83 23.41 8.70 -11.55
N ASN A 84 24.51 8.73 -12.28
CA ASN A 84 25.47 7.63 -12.29
C ASN A 84 26.20 7.51 -10.94
N ASP A 85 26.66 6.29 -10.65
CA ASP A 85 27.56 5.97 -9.55
C ASP A 85 26.97 6.11 -8.15
N VAL A 86 25.69 6.47 -8.04
CA VAL A 86 24.94 6.53 -6.78
C VAL A 86 23.60 5.82 -6.91
N ARG A 87 23.18 5.16 -5.84
CA ARG A 87 21.87 4.51 -5.75
C ARG A 87 21.31 4.68 -4.35
N TRP A 88 20.00 4.59 -4.20
CA TRP A 88 19.36 4.46 -2.90
C TRP A 88 19.77 3.15 -2.23
N ALA A 89 19.87 3.19 -0.90
CA ALA A 89 20.12 2.01 -0.08
C ALA A 89 18.91 1.05 -0.02
N ASP A 90 17.71 1.56 -0.25
CA ASP A 90 16.45 0.80 -0.38
C ASP A 90 15.51 1.56 -1.35
N SER A 91 14.33 1.03 -1.65
CA SER A 91 13.38 1.75 -2.51
C SER A 91 12.96 3.09 -1.86
N PRO A 92 12.79 4.15 -2.66
CA PRO A 92 12.34 5.44 -2.15
C PRO A 92 11.03 5.38 -1.36
N ALA A 93 10.10 4.51 -1.77
CA ALA A 93 8.87 4.28 -1.03
C ALA A 93 9.12 3.79 0.40
N ARG A 94 10.03 2.82 0.58
CA ARG A 94 10.38 2.30 1.91
C ARG A 94 11.12 3.34 2.75
N LEU A 95 12.06 4.06 2.13
CA LEU A 95 12.78 5.14 2.78
C LEU A 95 11.81 6.24 3.27
N PHE A 96 10.89 6.68 2.42
CA PHE A 96 9.91 7.70 2.77
C PHE A 96 8.95 7.23 3.86
N GLN A 97 8.46 5.98 3.79
CA GLN A 97 7.60 5.42 4.84
C GLN A 97 8.30 5.42 6.20
N ALA A 98 9.55 4.94 6.25
CA ALA A 98 10.35 4.90 7.46
C ALA A 98 10.53 6.33 8.02
N ALA A 99 10.88 7.29 7.18
CA ALA A 99 11.04 8.69 7.59
C ALA A 99 9.74 9.29 8.16
N VAL A 100 8.58 9.01 7.57
CA VAL A 100 7.28 9.48 8.10
C VAL A 100 6.98 8.85 9.45
N VAL A 101 7.22 7.55 9.62
CA VAL A 101 7.06 6.87 10.91
C VAL A 101 8.01 7.46 11.96
N ASP A 102 9.27 7.66 11.62
CA ASP A 102 10.28 8.23 12.52
C ASP A 102 9.89 9.67 12.92
N ALA A 103 9.49 10.50 11.95
CA ALA A 103 9.02 11.86 12.21
C ALA A 103 7.82 11.88 13.16
N LEU A 104 6.81 11.03 12.92
CA LEU A 104 5.64 10.93 13.78
C LEU A 104 5.97 10.35 15.17
N THR A 105 6.97 9.47 15.27
CA THR A 105 7.39 8.84 16.54
C THR A 105 8.15 9.81 17.44
N VAL A 106 8.90 10.75 16.85
CA VAL A 106 9.64 11.78 17.59
C VAL A 106 8.73 12.95 17.99
N SER A 107 7.57 13.12 17.35
CA SER A 107 6.55 14.09 17.76
C SER A 107 6.13 13.90 19.22
N GLU A 108 5.76 14.99 19.89
CA GLU A 108 5.19 14.92 21.23
C GLU A 108 3.80 14.24 21.23
N GLY A 109 3.31 13.81 22.40
CA GLY A 109 1.98 13.20 22.56
C GLY A 109 2.01 11.69 22.84
N ASP A 110 0.81 11.12 23.04
CA ASP A 110 0.63 9.72 23.45
C ASP A 110 0.26 8.79 22.28
N GLY A 111 0.12 9.33 21.08
CA GLY A 111 -0.22 8.58 19.87
C GLY A 111 0.97 7.80 19.31
N LEU A 112 0.69 6.69 18.61
CA LEU A 112 1.72 5.85 18.01
C LEU A 112 1.62 5.83 16.49
N ALA A 113 2.74 6.05 15.80
CA ALA A 113 2.84 5.77 14.37
C ALA A 113 3.49 4.41 14.14
N VAL A 114 2.85 3.59 13.32
CA VAL A 114 3.35 2.25 13.00
C VAL A 114 3.24 1.98 11.50
N PRO A 115 4.24 1.30 10.91
CA PRO A 115 4.14 0.87 9.53
C PRO A 115 3.10 -0.26 9.41
N VAL A 116 2.31 -0.25 8.32
CA VAL A 116 1.24 -1.24 8.07
C VAL A 116 1.72 -2.70 8.15
N GLN A 117 2.99 -2.94 7.87
CA GLN A 117 3.64 -4.25 7.89
C GLN A 117 3.66 -4.91 9.28
N VAL A 118 3.54 -4.12 10.35
CA VAL A 118 3.46 -4.64 11.73
C VAL A 118 2.10 -5.29 12.00
N GLY A 119 1.07 -4.99 11.20
CA GLY A 119 -0.28 -5.55 11.38
C GLY A 119 -1.03 -4.99 12.61
N ALA A 120 -0.51 -3.92 13.21
CA ALA A 120 -1.19 -3.18 14.25
C ALA A 120 -2.42 -2.44 13.71
N ARG A 121 -3.35 -2.10 14.61
CA ARG A 121 -4.53 -1.29 14.30
C ARG A 121 -4.31 0.13 14.81
N GLY A 122 -4.63 1.11 13.98
CA GLY A 122 -4.73 2.52 14.37
C GLY A 122 -6.15 3.05 14.18
N GLU A 123 -6.40 4.27 14.66
CA GLU A 123 -7.66 4.96 14.40
C GLU A 123 -7.67 5.58 12.99
N TYR A 124 -6.49 5.85 12.44
CA TYR A 124 -6.30 6.39 11.10
C TYR A 124 -5.34 5.55 10.25
N ASP A 125 -5.61 5.55 8.94
CA ASP A 125 -4.74 5.04 7.89
C ASP A 125 -4.19 6.21 7.07
N LEU A 126 -2.87 6.30 6.95
CA LEU A 126 -2.17 7.26 6.09
C LEU A 126 -1.75 6.59 4.79
N ARG A 127 -2.29 7.05 3.66
CA ARG A 127 -1.89 6.65 2.31
C ARG A 127 -1.06 7.74 1.65
N LEU A 128 -0.03 7.32 0.95
CA LEU A 128 1.00 8.19 0.39
C LEU A 128 1.21 7.82 -1.08
N SER A 129 1.48 8.82 -1.93
CA SER A 129 1.93 8.59 -3.31
C SER A 129 3.01 9.59 -3.66
N ILE A 130 4.20 9.11 -4.02
CA ILE A 130 5.31 9.95 -4.45
C ILE A 130 5.03 10.40 -5.88
N LEU A 131 4.85 11.71 -6.05
CA LEU A 131 4.53 12.35 -7.33
C LEU A 131 5.78 12.83 -8.06
N ASP A 132 6.76 13.33 -7.32
CA ASP A 132 8.06 13.74 -7.82
C ASP A 132 9.13 13.40 -6.79
N LEU A 133 10.24 12.86 -7.27
CA LEU A 133 11.41 12.58 -6.48
C LEU A 133 12.63 12.65 -7.39
N THR A 134 13.03 13.86 -7.72
CA THR A 134 14.08 14.12 -8.70
C THR A 134 15.02 15.23 -8.23
N VAL A 135 16.23 15.21 -8.79
CA VAL A 135 17.12 16.37 -8.79
C VAL A 135 16.91 17.16 -10.07
N ASP A 136 16.33 18.35 -9.98
CA ASP A 136 16.16 19.31 -11.07
C ASP A 136 17.51 19.96 -11.40
N ASN A 137 18.07 19.60 -12.56
CA ASN A 137 19.39 20.12 -12.98
C ASN A 137 19.33 21.57 -13.46
N GLU A 138 18.17 22.05 -13.93
CA GLU A 138 18.02 23.42 -14.42
C GLU A 138 17.92 24.40 -13.26
N LYS A 139 17.17 24.03 -12.23
CA LYS A 139 16.99 24.86 -11.02
C LYS A 139 18.04 24.62 -9.94
N GLU A 140 18.83 23.57 -10.09
CA GLU A 140 19.81 23.15 -9.08
C GLU A 140 19.14 22.86 -7.72
N GLU A 141 18.04 22.12 -7.78
CA GLU A 141 17.17 21.79 -6.65
C GLU A 141 16.92 20.28 -6.57
N ALA A 142 16.78 19.74 -5.37
CA ALA A 142 16.27 18.41 -5.12
C ALA A 142 14.84 18.48 -4.59
N VAL A 143 13.91 17.81 -5.26
CA VAL A 143 12.47 17.95 -5.04
C VAL A 143 11.89 16.62 -4.57
N CYS A 144 11.15 16.66 -3.47
CA CYS A 144 10.28 15.56 -3.05
C CYS A 144 8.84 16.08 -2.95
N LYS A 145 7.96 15.54 -3.79
CA LYS A 145 6.54 15.90 -3.84
C LYS A 145 5.68 14.67 -3.61
N VAL A 146 4.78 14.74 -2.64
CA VAL A 146 4.01 13.60 -2.18
C VAL A 146 2.54 13.98 -2.03
N ARG A 147 1.65 13.12 -2.52
CA ARG A 147 0.23 13.18 -2.20
C ARG A 147 0.00 12.43 -0.90
N VAL A 148 -0.74 13.06 0.01
CA VAL A 148 -1.14 12.48 1.29
C VAL A 148 -2.66 12.33 1.34
N VAL A 149 -3.13 11.22 1.87
CA VAL A 149 -4.55 10.96 2.13
C VAL A 149 -4.67 10.31 3.50
N LEU A 150 -5.27 11.04 4.44
CA LEU A 150 -5.55 10.56 5.79
C LEU A 150 -7.00 10.07 5.83
N THR A 151 -7.17 8.80 6.20
CA THR A 151 -8.47 8.13 6.24
C THR A 151 -8.74 7.64 7.66
N ARG A 152 -9.97 7.74 8.15
CA ARG A 152 -10.36 7.11 9.40
C ARG A 152 -10.57 5.61 9.18
N SER A 153 -9.93 4.75 9.97
CA SER A 153 -9.94 3.29 9.74
C SER A 153 -11.31 2.64 9.97
N GLY A 154 -12.16 3.25 10.80
CA GLY A 154 -13.48 2.72 11.16
C GLY A 154 -14.50 2.74 10.01
N ASP A 155 -14.69 3.89 9.38
CA ASP A 155 -15.68 4.14 8.33
C ASP A 155 -15.05 4.34 6.94
N LYS A 156 -13.72 4.36 6.86
CA LYS A 156 -12.94 4.66 5.65
C LYS A 156 -13.23 6.04 5.06
N SER A 157 -13.69 6.98 5.88
CA SER A 157 -13.89 8.37 5.46
C SER A 157 -12.55 9.08 5.27
N ILE A 158 -12.42 9.84 4.18
CA ILE A 158 -11.27 10.72 3.97
C ILE A 158 -11.44 11.93 4.89
N ILE A 159 -10.47 12.13 5.77
CA ILE A 159 -10.47 13.20 6.76
C ILE A 159 -9.73 14.42 6.22
N ALA A 160 -8.60 14.16 5.55
CA ALA A 160 -7.82 15.20 4.90
C ALA A 160 -7.04 14.60 3.71
N SER A 161 -6.78 15.41 2.70
CA SER A 161 -5.86 15.08 1.62
C SER A 161 -5.18 16.35 1.12
N ASP A 162 -3.90 16.24 0.78
CA ASP A 162 -3.14 17.35 0.19
C ASP A 162 -1.99 16.83 -0.70
N VAL A 163 -1.32 17.74 -1.38
CA VAL A 163 -0.04 17.51 -2.05
C VAL A 163 1.02 18.38 -1.37
N LEU A 164 1.93 17.71 -0.68
CA LEU A 164 3.02 18.33 0.07
C LEU A 164 4.30 18.29 -0.75
N GLN A 165 5.16 19.29 -0.57
CA GLN A 165 6.42 19.39 -1.30
C GLN A 165 7.53 19.93 -0.40
N ALA A 166 8.69 19.31 -0.47
CA ALA A 166 9.94 19.82 0.05
C ALA A 166 10.94 20.02 -1.09
N VAL A 167 11.75 21.08 -0.97
CA VAL A 167 12.78 21.46 -1.94
C VAL A 167 14.05 21.76 -1.17
N GLU A 168 15.15 21.17 -1.62
CA GLU A 168 16.49 21.39 -1.08
C GLU A 168 17.41 21.94 -2.16
N LEU A 169 18.20 22.95 -1.83
CA LEU A 169 19.19 23.50 -2.75
C LEU A 169 20.39 22.56 -2.88
N LEU A 170 20.94 22.46 -4.08
CA LEU A 170 22.18 21.73 -4.32
C LEU A 170 23.39 22.56 -3.90
N GLU A 171 24.24 21.98 -3.06
CA GLU A 171 25.51 22.62 -2.69
C GLU A 171 26.53 22.54 -3.82
N ASN A 172 26.53 21.44 -4.57
CA ASN A 172 27.37 21.25 -5.74
C ASN A 172 26.79 20.17 -6.69
N LYS A 173 27.46 19.97 -7.84
CA LYS A 173 26.98 19.10 -8.93
C LYS A 173 27.47 17.64 -8.86
N LYS A 174 28.24 17.25 -7.85
CA LYS A 174 28.73 15.86 -7.72
C LYS A 174 27.56 14.91 -7.42
N SER A 175 27.64 13.69 -7.93
CA SER A 175 26.57 12.69 -7.80
C SER A 175 26.14 12.43 -6.35
N VAL A 176 27.10 12.30 -5.44
CA VAL A 176 26.85 12.04 -4.02
C VAL A 176 26.13 13.22 -3.37
N ASP A 177 26.64 14.44 -3.54
CA ASP A 177 26.06 15.64 -2.92
C ASP A 177 24.62 15.91 -3.41
N ARG A 178 24.36 15.63 -4.68
CA ARG A 178 23.00 15.70 -5.26
C ARG A 178 22.05 14.68 -4.67
N ALA A 179 22.53 13.45 -4.49
CA ALA A 179 21.74 12.39 -3.87
C ALA A 179 21.47 12.67 -2.38
N GLU A 180 22.45 13.22 -1.66
CA GLU A 180 22.28 13.64 -0.27
C GLU A 180 21.30 14.81 -0.13
N ALA A 181 21.31 15.77 -1.05
CA ALA A 181 20.30 16.83 -1.09
C ALA A 181 18.89 16.26 -1.29
N LEU A 182 18.72 15.28 -2.17
CA LEU A 182 17.44 14.60 -2.35
C LEU A 182 17.03 13.77 -1.13
N ALA A 183 17.98 13.16 -0.42
CA ALA A 183 17.73 12.49 0.85
C ALA A 183 17.24 13.47 1.92
N ARG A 184 17.79 14.69 1.98
CA ARG A 184 17.28 15.76 2.86
C ARG A 184 15.88 16.21 2.45
N ALA A 185 15.59 16.34 1.16
CA ALA A 185 14.26 16.69 0.67
C ALA A 185 13.22 15.63 1.07
N ILE A 186 13.58 14.34 1.04
CA ILE A 186 12.72 13.25 1.55
C ILE A 186 12.44 13.43 3.05
N SER A 187 13.48 13.66 3.86
CA SER A 187 13.32 13.86 5.31
C SER A 187 12.43 15.07 5.62
N ASN A 188 12.63 16.19 4.93
CA ASN A 188 11.82 17.39 5.12
C ASN A 188 10.36 17.17 4.68
N ALA A 189 10.13 16.47 3.56
CA ALA A 189 8.77 16.11 3.16
C ALA A 189 8.10 15.15 4.15
N ALA A 190 8.86 14.28 4.82
CA ALA A 190 8.34 13.43 5.89
C ALA A 190 7.95 14.23 7.14
N GLU A 191 8.73 15.25 7.53
CA GLU A 191 8.37 16.17 8.63
C GLU A 191 7.09 16.97 8.30
N ILE A 192 6.99 17.53 7.09
CA ILE A 192 5.78 18.24 6.64
C ILE A 192 4.56 17.29 6.63
N THR A 193 4.78 16.01 6.26
CA THR A 193 3.73 14.98 6.32
C THR A 193 3.31 14.68 7.76
N ALA A 194 4.27 14.60 8.68
CA ALA A 194 3.99 14.41 10.11
C ALA A 194 3.18 15.57 10.68
N ASP A 195 3.53 16.81 10.33
CA ASP A 195 2.76 18.03 10.67
C ASP A 195 1.33 17.97 10.15
N PHE A 196 1.16 17.60 8.89
CA PHE A 196 -0.16 17.43 8.29
C PHE A 196 -1.00 16.40 9.05
N VAL A 197 -0.42 15.26 9.41
CA VAL A 197 -1.11 14.21 10.16
C VAL A 197 -1.45 14.68 11.57
N ALA A 198 -0.50 15.20 12.34
CA ALA A 198 -0.74 15.65 13.72
C ALA A 198 -1.81 16.74 13.79
N THR A 199 -1.89 17.60 12.77
CA THR A 199 -2.93 18.65 12.69
C THR A 199 -4.34 18.07 12.47
N HIS A 200 -4.47 17.07 11.60
CA HIS A 200 -5.79 16.57 11.16
C HIS A 200 -6.27 15.30 11.89
N ALA A 201 -5.36 14.55 12.49
CA ALA A 201 -5.65 13.30 13.19
C ALA A 201 -6.06 13.58 14.65
N GLN A 202 -7.27 14.09 14.82
CA GLN A 202 -7.83 14.37 16.14
C GLN A 202 -8.25 13.06 16.84
N PRO A 203 -8.12 12.96 18.17
CA PRO A 203 -8.56 11.78 18.92
C PRO A 203 -10.02 11.42 18.62
N TYR A 204 -10.28 10.14 18.35
CA TYR A 204 -11.58 9.64 17.95
C TYR A 204 -11.97 8.38 18.73
N ASP A 205 -13.07 8.42 19.49
CA ASP A 205 -13.58 7.24 20.21
C ASP A 205 -14.40 6.33 19.28
N LEU A 206 -13.68 5.47 18.57
CA LEU A 206 -14.26 4.45 17.68
C LEU A 206 -15.20 3.48 18.42
N ASP A 207 -14.93 3.21 19.70
CA ASP A 207 -15.72 2.26 20.47
C ASP A 207 -17.02 2.87 20.97
N ALA A 208 -17.06 4.17 21.29
CA ALA A 208 -18.31 4.89 21.52
C ALA A 208 -19.20 4.87 20.26
N GLU A 209 -18.66 5.19 19.09
CA GLU A 209 -19.44 5.18 17.85
C GLU A 209 -19.97 3.76 17.52
N ARG A 210 -19.12 2.74 17.62
CA ARG A 210 -19.53 1.34 17.42
C ARG A 210 -20.61 0.91 18.41
N ARG A 211 -20.51 1.33 19.67
CA ARG A 211 -21.55 1.08 20.68
C ARG A 211 -22.86 1.77 20.31
N ALA A 212 -22.83 3.04 19.91
CA ALA A 212 -24.00 3.78 19.47
C ALA A 212 -24.69 3.10 18.28
N LYS A 213 -23.94 2.74 17.23
CA LYS A 213 -24.47 2.05 16.04
C LYS A 213 -25.06 0.67 16.35
N ARG A 214 -24.48 -0.07 17.31
CA ARG A 214 -25.04 -1.34 17.80
C ARG A 214 -26.35 -1.14 18.55
N LEU A 215 -26.47 -0.08 19.34
CA LEU A 215 -27.70 0.24 20.08
C LEU A 215 -28.81 0.68 19.12
N GLU A 216 -28.51 1.52 18.14
CA GLU A 216 -29.43 1.94 17.10
C GLU A 216 -29.98 0.73 16.31
N LYS A 217 -29.08 -0.13 15.80
CA LYS A 217 -29.49 -1.36 15.09
C LYS A 217 -30.33 -2.31 15.96
N ARG A 218 -30.09 -2.33 17.28
CA ARG A 218 -30.92 -3.10 18.23
C ARG A 218 -32.31 -2.48 18.40
N ALA A 219 -32.40 -1.16 18.44
CA ALA A 219 -33.67 -0.44 18.50
C ALA A 219 -34.50 -0.63 17.22
N GLU A 220 -33.87 -0.57 16.04
CA GLU A 220 -34.51 -0.86 14.75
C GLU A 220 -35.08 -2.28 14.69
N ARG A 221 -34.30 -3.28 15.12
CA ARG A 221 -34.76 -4.68 15.16
C ARG A 221 -35.94 -4.88 16.10
N ARG A 222 -35.96 -4.20 17.24
CA ARG A 222 -37.09 -4.27 18.17
C ARG A 222 -38.35 -3.67 17.56
N LYS A 223 -38.24 -2.49 16.93
CA LYS A 223 -39.37 -1.88 16.21
C LYS A 223 -39.93 -2.80 15.13
N GLN A 224 -39.05 -3.42 14.34
CA GLN A 224 -39.48 -4.37 13.31
C GLN A 224 -40.19 -5.58 13.92
N GLN A 225 -39.67 -6.14 15.01
CA GLN A 225 -40.31 -7.26 15.71
C GLN A 225 -41.69 -6.88 16.27
N ASP A 226 -41.83 -5.69 16.84
CA ASP A 226 -43.11 -5.20 17.36
C ASP A 226 -44.11 -4.97 16.21
N GLU A 227 -43.66 -4.45 15.06
CA GLU A 227 -44.49 -4.28 13.86
C GLU A 227 -44.91 -5.62 13.23
N ASP A 228 -44.02 -6.60 13.18
CA ASP A 228 -44.30 -7.93 12.65
C ASP A 228 -45.28 -8.67 13.58
N ALA A 229 -45.08 -8.60 14.91
CA ALA A 229 -46.01 -9.18 15.89
C ALA A 229 -47.41 -8.55 15.82
N ALA A 230 -47.51 -7.24 15.62
CA ALA A 230 -48.79 -6.56 15.46
C ALA A 230 -49.54 -6.97 14.18
N LYS A 231 -48.81 -7.32 13.11
CA LYS A 231 -49.43 -7.85 11.87
C LYS A 231 -49.93 -9.27 12.06
N ASP A 232 -49.15 -10.13 12.73
CA ASP A 232 -49.53 -11.51 13.02
C ASP A 232 -50.79 -11.58 13.90
N GLU A 233 -50.92 -10.67 14.88
CA GLU A 233 -52.15 -10.55 15.68
C GLU A 233 -53.37 -10.15 14.82
N LEU A 234 -53.20 -9.17 13.91
CA LEU A 234 -54.27 -8.72 13.03
C LEU A 234 -54.71 -9.81 12.03
N GLU A 235 -53.77 -10.62 11.54
CA GLU A 235 -54.04 -11.71 10.60
C GLU A 235 -54.79 -12.87 11.28
N ASN A 236 -54.41 -13.21 12.52
CA ASN A 236 -55.12 -14.23 13.32
C ASN A 236 -56.55 -13.81 13.71
N GLU A 237 -56.82 -12.52 13.94
CA GLU A 237 -58.19 -12.02 14.21
C GLU A 237 -59.10 -12.02 12.97
N LEU A 238 -58.52 -12.08 11.77
CA LEU A 238 -59.24 -12.07 10.49
C LEU A 238 -59.50 -13.47 9.92
N GLU A 239 -58.97 -14.54 10.52
CA GLU A 239 -59.40 -15.90 10.19
C GLU A 239 -60.82 -16.13 10.71
N PRO A 240 -61.86 -16.21 9.84
CA PRO A 240 -63.20 -16.46 10.30
C PRO A 240 -63.23 -17.85 10.95
N GLU A 241 -63.72 -17.94 12.19
CA GLU A 241 -64.09 -19.21 12.81
C GLU A 241 -64.82 -20.05 11.75
N GLU A 242 -64.20 -21.14 11.34
CA GLU A 242 -64.78 -22.07 10.40
C GLU A 242 -66.05 -22.63 11.05
N ILE A 243 -67.20 -22.06 10.70
CA ILE A 243 -68.51 -22.49 11.18
C ILE A 243 -68.71 -23.90 10.65
N ILE A 244 -68.37 -24.91 11.47
CA ILE A 244 -68.65 -26.31 11.18
C ILE A 244 -70.17 -26.44 11.15
N PRO A 245 -70.81 -26.71 10.00
CA PRO A 245 -72.25 -26.90 9.97
C PRO A 245 -72.57 -28.19 10.75
N GLU A 246 -73.26 -28.05 11.88
CA GLU A 246 -73.88 -29.16 12.59
C GLU A 246 -74.86 -29.87 11.64
N PHE A 247 -74.47 -31.05 11.16
CA PHE A 247 -75.37 -31.92 10.41
C PHE A 247 -76.43 -32.49 11.38
N PRO A 248 -77.73 -32.35 11.08
CA PRO A 248 -78.78 -32.89 11.95
C PRO A 248 -78.78 -34.42 11.93
N PRO A 249 -79.14 -35.08 13.04
CA PRO A 249 -79.06 -36.53 13.16
C PRO A 249 -80.09 -37.23 12.28
N GLU A 250 -79.59 -38.25 11.59
CA GLU A 250 -80.30 -39.15 10.68
C GLU A 250 -81.43 -39.87 11.41
N ILE A 251 -82.68 -39.62 10.99
CA ILE A 251 -83.88 -40.28 11.53
C ILE A 251 -83.87 -41.73 11.04
N GLN A 252 -83.63 -42.68 11.96
CA GLN A 252 -83.82 -44.10 11.67
C GLN A 252 -85.30 -44.45 11.58
N LEU A 253 -85.73 -44.84 10.38
CA LEU A 253 -87.00 -45.51 10.11
C LEU A 253 -86.94 -46.93 10.69
N ASN A 254 -87.80 -47.23 11.65
CA ASN A 254 -88.15 -48.60 12.01
C ASN A 254 -89.67 -48.82 11.80
N THR A 255 -89.95 -49.97 11.18
CA THR A 255 -91.22 -50.61 10.79
C THR A 255 -92.38 -50.49 11.78
#